data_AF-A0A7W1PHZ3-F1
#
_entry.id   AF-A0A7W1PHZ3-F1
#
_cell.length_a   1.000
_cell.length_b   1.000
_cell.length_c   1.000
_cell.angle_alpha   90.00
_cell.angle_beta   90.00
_cell.angle_gamma   90.00
#
_symmetry.space_group_name_H-M   'P 1'
#
loop_
_entity.id
_entity.type
_entity.pdbx_description
1 polymer ?
#
loop_
_entity_poly.entity_id
_entity_poly.type
_entity_poly.pdbx_seq_one_letter_code
_entity_poly.pdbx_strand_id
1 'polypeptide(L)'
;MMQRQLMTTFAALLLATGCARAPGFMQPVPVRDWRATLSEARAAADSARWGTADRQLEEYGLRHPGTTEAHAALYWRGLFRMAPGNDSVSRSLAVPTLQRYLSTPGGAHRTEARLLLDVAERQAALVAEFEVKEREIAEIRAALGRTQDRPAASGTAGGAASAEAPNRNLANEVE
;
A
#
# COMPACT_ATOMS: atom_id res chain seq x y z
N MET A 1 68.69 12.63 12.89
CA MET A 1 67.51 11.77 13.10
C MET A 1 66.20 12.54 13.41
N MET A 2 66.17 13.89 13.50
CA MET A 2 64.95 14.65 13.87
C MET A 2 64.04 15.08 12.69
N GLN A 3 64.46 14.89 11.43
CA GLN A 3 63.76 15.44 10.26
C GLN A 3 62.60 14.56 9.73
N ARG A 4 62.50 13.31 10.19
CA ARG A 4 61.46 12.34 9.76
C ARG A 4 60.12 12.48 10.50
N GLN A 5 60.10 13.05 11.71
CA GLN A 5 58.87 13.18 12.50
C GLN A 5 58.00 14.36 12.07
N LEU A 6 58.59 15.44 11.56
CA LEU A 6 57.84 16.62 11.09
C LEU A 6 56.99 16.33 9.84
N MET A 7 57.42 15.38 9.00
CA MET A 7 56.71 15.05 7.77
C MET A 7 55.45 14.20 8.00
N THR A 8 55.40 13.43 9.10
CA THR A 8 54.26 12.54 9.38
C THR A 8 53.06 13.30 9.95
N THR A 9 53.29 14.38 10.70
CA THR A 9 52.23 15.22 11.25
C THR A 9 51.48 16.05 10.21
N PHE A 10 52.14 16.46 9.11
CA PHE A 10 51.49 17.26 8.07
C PHE A 10 50.51 16.45 7.21
N ALA A 11 50.77 15.14 7.03
CA ALA A 11 49.91 14.26 6.24
C ALA A 11 48.56 13.95 6.93
N ALA A 12 48.53 13.95 8.27
CA ALA A 12 47.29 13.72 9.03
C ALA A 12 46.32 14.92 8.98
N LEU A 13 46.82 16.14 8.78
CA LEU A 13 45.99 17.36 8.78
C LEU A 13 45.22 17.54 7.46
N LEU A 14 45.73 17.01 6.34
CA LEU A 14 45.09 17.10 5.02
C LEU A 14 43.89 16.16 4.84
N LEU A 15 43.76 15.13 5.69
CA LEU A 15 42.61 14.22 5.68
C LEU A 15 41.38 14.78 6.43
N ALA A 16 41.55 15.87 7.19
CA ALA A 16 40.44 16.49 7.94
C ALA A 16 39.65 17.55 7.15
N THR A 17 40.12 17.99 5.98
CA THR A 17 39.47 19.03 5.17
C THR A 17 38.43 18.50 4.15
N GLY A 18 38.15 17.20 4.16
CA GLY A 18 37.37 16.52 3.11
C GLY A 18 35.84 16.66 3.14
N CYS A 19 35.24 17.39 4.09
CA CYS A 19 33.78 17.51 4.17
C CYS A 19 33.33 18.94 4.49
N ALA A 20 33.82 19.94 3.76
CA ALA A 20 33.20 21.27 3.75
C ALA A 20 31.88 21.19 2.97
N ARG A 21 30.79 20.79 3.63
CA ARG A 21 29.45 20.83 3.04
C ARG A 21 29.10 22.29 2.78
N ALA A 22 28.87 22.64 1.51
CA ALA A 22 28.51 24.00 1.11
C ALA A 22 27.34 24.51 1.98
N PRO A 23 27.41 25.77 2.47
CA PRO A 23 26.34 26.35 3.26
C PRO A 23 24.99 26.25 2.55
N GLY A 24 23.91 26.01 3.28
CA GLY A 24 22.58 25.79 2.70
C GLY A 24 22.08 26.96 1.83
N PHE A 25 22.57 28.18 2.05
CA PHE A 25 22.21 29.36 1.24
C PHE A 25 22.84 29.36 -0.16
N MET A 26 23.88 28.54 -0.41
CA MET A 26 24.52 28.39 -1.72
C MET A 26 23.84 27.32 -2.59
N GLN A 27 22.89 26.56 -2.04
CA GLN A 27 22.15 25.57 -2.82
C GLN A 27 21.16 26.25 -3.78
N PRO A 28 20.84 25.61 -4.93
CA PRO A 28 19.77 26.08 -5.79
C PRO A 28 18.46 26.25 -5.02
N VAL A 29 17.69 27.29 -5.35
CA VAL A 29 16.43 27.63 -4.67
C VAL A 29 15.48 26.41 -4.55
N PRO A 30 15.24 25.59 -5.59
CA PRO A 30 14.38 24.42 -5.46
C PRO A 30 14.84 23.45 -4.35
N VAL A 31 16.14 23.13 -4.32
CA VAL A 31 16.72 22.20 -3.33
C VAL A 31 16.53 22.71 -1.90
N ARG A 32 16.72 24.02 -1.69
CA ARG A 32 16.56 24.64 -0.37
C ARG A 32 15.08 24.65 0.06
N ASP A 33 14.20 25.11 -0.81
CA ASP A 33 12.75 25.20 -0.54
C ASP A 33 12.14 23.82 -0.33
N TRP A 34 12.64 22.79 -1.04
CA TRP A 34 12.22 21.41 -0.88
C TRP A 34 12.43 20.88 0.52
N ARG A 35 13.59 21.16 1.12
CA ARG A 35 13.91 20.69 2.48
C ARG A 35 12.93 21.24 3.50
N ALA A 36 12.60 22.53 3.42
CA ALA A 36 11.61 23.17 4.28
C ALA A 36 10.22 22.58 4.03
N THR A 37 9.79 22.54 2.77
CA THR A 37 8.47 22.01 2.36
C THR A 37 8.27 20.57 2.85
N LEU A 38 9.24 19.69 2.62
CA LEU A 38 9.14 18.29 3.02
C LEU A 38 9.10 18.13 4.55
N SER A 39 9.88 18.95 5.26
CA SER A 39 9.86 18.95 6.73
C SER A 39 8.50 19.38 7.28
N GLU A 40 7.90 20.43 6.71
CA GLU A 40 6.58 20.92 7.10
C GLU A 40 5.48 19.92 6.75
N ALA A 41 5.54 19.31 5.56
CA ALA A 41 4.59 18.30 5.12
C ALA A 41 4.63 17.05 6.01
N ARG A 42 5.83 16.62 6.43
CA ARG A 42 5.99 15.52 7.41
C ARG A 42 5.40 15.89 8.76
N ALA A 43 5.72 17.08 9.30
CA ALA A 43 5.15 17.53 10.57
C ALA A 43 3.61 17.63 10.51
N ALA A 44 3.04 18.03 9.37
CA ALA A 44 1.60 18.01 9.14
C ALA A 44 1.04 16.57 9.12
N ALA A 45 1.68 15.65 8.40
CA ALA A 45 1.32 14.24 8.34
C ALA A 45 1.39 13.57 9.73
N ASP A 46 2.45 13.82 10.51
CA ASP A 46 2.63 13.30 11.88
C ASP A 46 1.51 13.78 12.83
N SER A 47 0.93 14.95 12.55
CA SER A 47 -0.22 15.50 13.27
C SER A 47 -1.58 15.06 12.68
N ALA A 48 -1.60 14.03 11.83
CA ALA A 48 -2.77 13.56 11.08
C ALA A 48 -3.44 14.62 10.17
N ARG A 49 -2.73 15.70 9.83
CA ARG A 49 -3.21 16.76 8.92
C ARG A 49 -2.86 16.43 7.47
N TRP A 50 -3.30 15.28 6.98
CA TRP A 50 -2.92 14.73 5.67
C TRP A 50 -3.21 15.66 4.50
N GLY A 51 -4.37 16.34 4.49
CA GLY A 51 -4.71 17.30 3.43
C GLY A 51 -3.80 18.53 3.41
N THR A 52 -3.24 18.93 4.56
CA THR A 52 -2.24 20.02 4.61
C THR A 52 -0.91 19.54 4.03
N ALA A 53 -0.47 18.33 4.41
CA ALA A 53 0.75 17.73 3.89
C ALA A 53 0.70 17.55 2.36
N ASP A 54 -0.42 17.04 1.83
CA ASP A 54 -0.59 16.87 0.38
C ASP A 54 -0.56 18.22 -0.37
N ARG A 55 -1.28 19.23 0.16
CA ARG A 55 -1.34 20.56 -0.44
C ARG A 55 0.04 21.23 -0.49
N GLN A 56 0.82 21.17 0.59
CA GLN A 56 2.17 21.75 0.61
C GLN A 56 3.07 21.15 -0.47
N LEU A 57 3.01 19.83 -0.66
CA LEU A 57 3.79 19.14 -1.69
C LEU A 57 3.27 19.45 -3.11
N GLU A 58 1.96 19.60 -3.28
CA GLU A 58 1.35 20.03 -4.54
C GLU A 58 1.78 21.43 -4.94
N GLU A 59 1.66 22.40 -4.02
CA GLU A 59 2.06 23.79 -4.24
C GLU A 59 3.57 23.90 -4.55
N TYR A 60 4.41 23.07 -3.92
CA TYR A 60 5.82 22.99 -4.27
C TYR A 60 6.02 22.50 -5.72
N GLY A 61 5.33 21.44 -6.12
CA GLY A 61 5.41 20.91 -7.49
C GLY A 61 4.94 21.91 -8.55
N LEU A 62 3.94 22.73 -8.24
CA LEU A 62 3.45 23.80 -9.11
C LEU A 62 4.45 24.97 -9.22
N ARG A 63 5.16 25.31 -8.13
CA ARG A 63 6.16 26.39 -8.13
C ARG A 63 7.47 26.01 -8.80
N HIS A 64 7.86 24.73 -8.74
CA HIS A 64 9.15 24.23 -9.23
C HIS A 64 9.01 23.12 -10.26
N PRO A 65 8.25 23.34 -11.37
CA PRO A 65 7.96 22.29 -12.34
C PRO A 65 9.23 21.73 -13.00
N GLY A 66 9.24 20.44 -13.28
CA GLY A 66 10.36 19.76 -13.96
C GLY A 66 11.60 19.50 -13.11
N THR A 67 11.62 19.92 -11.84
CA THR A 67 12.72 19.64 -10.91
C THR A 67 12.66 18.22 -10.36
N THR A 68 13.81 17.68 -9.94
CA THR A 68 13.90 16.38 -9.26
C THR A 68 13.08 16.35 -7.96
N GLU A 69 12.99 17.48 -7.27
CA GLU A 69 12.23 17.67 -6.05
C GLU A 69 10.72 17.68 -6.31
N ALA A 70 10.26 18.32 -7.39
CA ALA A 70 8.85 18.26 -7.79
C ALA A 70 8.43 16.84 -8.18
N HIS A 71 9.34 16.08 -8.79
CA HIS A 71 9.12 14.66 -9.01
C HIS A 71 9.07 13.87 -7.69
N ALA A 72 10.00 14.12 -6.75
CA ALA A 72 9.96 13.52 -5.42
C ALA A 72 8.68 13.88 -4.65
N ALA A 73 8.11 15.08 -4.86
CA ALA A 73 6.83 15.47 -4.25
C ALA A 73 5.70 14.51 -4.62
N LEU A 74 5.65 13.98 -5.86
CA LEU A 74 4.66 12.97 -6.25
C LEU A 74 4.78 11.69 -5.41
N TYR A 75 6.00 11.23 -5.13
CA TYR A 75 6.22 10.06 -4.26
C TYR A 75 5.66 10.30 -2.85
N TRP A 76 6.04 11.43 -2.23
CA TRP A 76 5.60 11.75 -0.87
C TRP A 76 4.07 11.96 -0.78
N ARG A 77 3.46 12.59 -1.78
CA ARG A 77 1.99 12.69 -1.89
C ARG A 77 1.34 11.32 -1.95
N GLY A 78 1.84 10.43 -2.80
CA GLY A 78 1.36 9.05 -2.89
C GLY A 78 1.44 8.31 -1.55
N LEU A 79 2.56 8.45 -0.84
CA LEU A 79 2.78 7.85 0.47
C LEU A 79 1.78 8.37 1.52
N PHE A 80 1.60 9.69 1.65
CA PHE A 80 0.67 10.29 2.62
C PHE A 80 -0.80 9.98 2.29
N ARG A 81 -1.13 9.83 1.00
CA ARG A 81 -2.45 9.39 0.56
C ARG A 81 -2.76 7.95 0.96
N MET A 82 -1.77 7.07 1.08
CA MET A 82 -1.98 5.68 1.55
C MET A 82 -2.13 5.56 3.06
N ALA A 83 -1.84 6.61 3.83
CA ALA A 83 -1.89 6.51 5.28
C ALA A 83 -3.27 6.02 5.76
N PRO A 84 -3.35 5.06 6.69
CA PRO A 84 -4.62 4.45 7.10
C PRO A 84 -5.58 5.45 7.75
N GLY A 85 -5.04 6.51 8.39
CA GLY A 85 -5.81 7.60 8.99
C GLY A 85 -6.22 8.71 8.01
N ASN A 86 -5.93 8.57 6.72
CA ASN A 86 -6.37 9.51 5.69
C ASN A 86 -7.75 9.11 5.13
N ASP A 87 -8.52 10.07 4.63
CA ASP A 87 -9.87 9.83 4.12
C ASP A 87 -9.87 8.88 2.90
N SER A 88 -11.03 8.25 2.64
CA SER A 88 -11.16 7.25 1.57
C SER A 88 -10.95 7.82 0.16
N VAL A 89 -11.32 9.08 -0.07
CA VAL A 89 -11.16 9.78 -1.36
C VAL A 89 -9.68 10.03 -1.65
N SER A 90 -8.92 10.43 -0.63
CA SER A 90 -7.47 10.64 -0.74
C SER A 90 -6.76 9.32 -0.99
N ARG A 91 -7.22 8.21 -0.38
CA ARG A 91 -6.66 6.88 -0.62
C ARG A 91 -6.85 6.38 -2.05
N SER A 92 -7.99 6.64 -2.68
CA SER A 92 -8.23 6.22 -4.07
C SER A 92 -7.27 6.91 -5.07
N LEU A 93 -6.73 8.09 -4.69
CA LEU A 93 -5.74 8.82 -5.48
C LEU A 93 -4.29 8.36 -5.24
N ALA A 94 -4.02 7.51 -4.25
CA ALA A 94 -2.64 7.15 -3.89
C ALA A 94 -1.93 6.36 -5.00
N VAL A 95 -2.56 5.29 -5.48
CA VAL A 95 -2.05 4.42 -6.57
C VAL A 95 -1.75 5.22 -7.85
N PRO A 96 -2.69 6.00 -8.42
CA PRO A 96 -2.39 6.77 -9.64
C PRO A 96 -1.31 7.83 -9.42
N THR A 97 -1.17 8.37 -8.20
CA THR A 97 -0.09 9.31 -7.86
C THR A 97 1.28 8.62 -7.91
N LEU A 98 1.40 7.42 -7.34
CA LEU A 98 2.64 6.64 -7.41
C LEU A 98 2.94 6.13 -8.82
N GLN A 99 1.93 5.76 -9.61
CA GLN A 99 2.13 5.40 -11.01
C GLN A 99 2.70 6.57 -11.81
N ARG A 100 2.20 7.79 -11.58
CA ARG A 100 2.76 9.02 -12.17
C ARG A 100 4.19 9.28 -11.68
N TYR A 101 4.50 9.00 -10.43
CA TYR A 101 5.89 9.03 -9.96
C TYR A 101 6.78 8.04 -10.74
N LEU A 102 6.31 6.83 -10.99
CA LEU A 102 7.07 5.80 -11.70
C LEU A 102 7.20 6.05 -13.22
N SER A 103 6.32 6.85 -13.83
CA SER A 103 6.40 7.16 -15.27
C SER A 103 7.60 8.03 -15.64
N THR A 104 8.17 8.77 -14.67
CA THR A 104 9.37 9.59 -14.91
C THR A 104 10.64 8.79 -14.53
N PRO A 105 11.63 8.66 -15.44
CA PRO A 105 12.89 7.99 -15.15
C PRO A 105 13.70 8.67 -14.04
N GLY A 106 14.58 7.92 -13.36
CA GLY A 106 15.59 8.50 -12.46
C GLY A 106 15.14 8.92 -11.06
N GLY A 107 13.90 8.60 -10.65
CA GLY A 107 13.42 8.88 -9.29
C GLY A 107 14.19 8.10 -8.19
N ALA A 108 14.50 8.78 -7.07
CA ALA A 108 15.26 8.20 -5.95
C ALA A 108 14.54 7.09 -5.15
N HIS A 109 13.21 7.01 -5.23
CA HIS A 109 12.33 6.13 -4.45
C HIS A 109 11.57 5.11 -5.31
N ARG A 110 12.12 4.75 -6.48
CA ARG A 110 11.43 3.89 -7.45
C ARG A 110 11.20 2.47 -6.93
N THR A 111 12.13 1.93 -6.16
CA THR A 111 12.01 0.58 -5.60
C THR A 111 10.89 0.54 -4.56
N GLU A 112 10.87 1.53 -3.67
CA GLU A 112 9.88 1.70 -2.62
C GLU A 112 8.50 1.94 -3.22
N ALA A 113 8.38 2.82 -4.23
CA ALA A 113 7.12 3.06 -4.91
C ALA A 113 6.55 1.79 -5.58
N ARG A 114 7.41 0.94 -6.18
CA ARG A 114 6.97 -0.35 -6.74
C ARG A 114 6.50 -1.31 -5.65
N LEU A 115 7.23 -1.41 -4.54
CA LEU A 115 6.84 -2.25 -3.42
C LEU A 115 5.49 -1.81 -2.84
N LEU A 116 5.28 -0.50 -2.68
CA LEU A 116 4.00 0.04 -2.20
C LEU A 116 2.84 -0.30 -3.15
N LEU A 117 3.07 -0.26 -4.47
CA LEU A 117 2.06 -0.66 -5.45
C LEU A 117 1.75 -2.16 -5.41
N ASP A 118 2.76 -3.02 -5.30
CA ASP A 118 2.57 -4.47 -5.14
C ASP A 118 1.80 -4.80 -3.86
N VAL A 119 2.12 -4.14 -2.74
CA VAL A 119 1.37 -4.28 -1.49
C VAL A 119 -0.07 -3.82 -1.64
N ALA A 120 -0.31 -2.67 -2.28
CA ALA A 120 -1.66 -2.13 -2.50
C ALA A 120 -2.49 -3.07 -3.39
N GLU A 121 -1.89 -3.66 -4.43
CA GLU A 121 -2.54 -4.64 -5.30
C GLU A 121 -2.93 -5.91 -4.54
N ARG A 122 -2.01 -6.46 -3.73
CA ARG A 122 -2.31 -7.64 -2.90
C ARG A 122 -3.41 -7.35 -1.87
N GLN A 123 -3.39 -6.17 -1.26
CA GLN A 123 -4.45 -5.78 -0.32
C GLN A 123 -5.81 -5.67 -1.02
N ALA A 124 -5.86 -5.08 -2.22
CA ALA A 124 -7.08 -5.01 -3.01
C ALA A 124 -7.61 -6.40 -3.39
N ALA A 125 -6.72 -7.32 -3.77
CA ALA A 125 -7.09 -8.70 -4.07
C ALA A 125 -7.71 -9.43 -2.85
N LEU A 126 -7.11 -9.26 -1.66
CA LEU A 126 -7.65 -9.82 -0.42
C LEU A 126 -9.03 -9.25 -0.08
N VAL A 127 -9.23 -7.93 -0.21
CA VAL A 127 -10.54 -7.30 0.03
C VAL A 127 -11.59 -7.86 -0.92
N ALA A 128 -11.27 -7.99 -2.20
CA ALA A 128 -12.18 -8.56 -3.19
C ALA A 128 -12.54 -10.03 -2.88
N GLU A 129 -11.59 -10.83 -2.39
CA GLU A 129 -11.85 -12.21 -1.96
C GLU A 129 -12.82 -12.27 -0.78
N PHE A 130 -12.63 -11.40 0.23
CA PHE A 130 -13.54 -11.30 1.36
C PHE A 130 -14.97 -10.94 0.92
N GLU A 131 -15.13 -9.99 0.00
CA GLU A 131 -16.45 -9.60 -0.53
C GLU A 131 -17.14 -10.73 -1.31
N VAL A 132 -16.37 -11.55 -2.03
CA VAL A 132 -16.91 -12.77 -2.67
C VAL A 132 -17.41 -13.76 -1.60
N LYS A 133 -16.62 -13.97 -0.55
CA LYS A 133 -16.98 -14.89 0.54
C LYS A 133 -18.17 -14.42 1.36
N GLU A 134 -18.29 -13.12 1.62
CA GLU A 134 -19.47 -12.56 2.29
C GLU A 134 -20.75 -12.76 1.48
N ARG A 135 -20.68 -12.62 0.15
CA ARG A 135 -21.81 -12.91 -0.73
C ARG A 135 -22.19 -14.39 -0.70
N GLU A 136 -21.23 -15.30 -0.78
CA GLU A 136 -21.47 -16.75 -0.68
C GLU A 136 -22.15 -17.12 0.65
N ILE A 137 -21.68 -16.55 1.77
CA ILE A 137 -22.30 -16.75 3.09
C ILE A 137 -23.72 -16.20 3.13
N ALA A 138 -23.96 -15.02 2.54
CA ALA A 138 -25.29 -14.43 2.47
C ALA A 138 -26.27 -15.30 1.66
N GLU A 139 -25.80 -15.88 0.55
CA GLU A 139 -26.59 -16.81 -0.28
C GLU A 139 -26.94 -18.11 0.45
N ILE A 140 -25.96 -18.71 1.13
CA ILE A 140 -26.18 -19.91 1.95
C ILE A 140 -27.19 -19.62 3.06
N ARG A 141 -27.04 -18.49 3.76
CA ARG A 141 -27.98 -18.07 4.81
C ARG A 141 -29.39 -17.86 4.25
N ALA A 142 -29.53 -17.25 3.08
CA ALA A 142 -30.81 -17.07 2.43
C ALA A 142 -31.43 -18.42 1.99
N ALA A 143 -30.63 -19.37 1.53
CA ALA A 143 -31.10 -20.71 1.17
C ALA A 143 -31.60 -21.50 2.40
N LEU A 144 -30.89 -21.40 3.53
CA LEU A 144 -31.29 -22.02 4.79
C LEU A 144 -32.58 -21.41 5.37
N GLY A 145 -32.77 -20.08 5.25
CA GLY A 145 -34.04 -19.45 5.64
C GLY A 145 -35.23 -20.00 4.84
N ARG A 146 -35.06 -20.16 3.52
CA ARG A 146 -36.11 -20.73 2.65
C ARG A 146 -36.48 -22.18 2.97
N THR A 147 -35.53 -23.00 3.45
CA THR A 147 -35.85 -24.38 3.85
C THR A 147 -36.58 -24.45 5.18
N GLN A 148 -36.34 -23.50 6.09
CA GLN A 148 -37.02 -23.42 7.39
C GLN A 148 -38.44 -22.85 7.28
N ASP A 149 -38.67 -21.90 6.37
CA ASP A 149 -39.99 -21.31 6.11
C ASP A 149 -40.90 -22.20 5.25
N ARG A 150 -40.41 -23.35 4.75
CA ARG A 150 -41.25 -24.31 4.04
C ARG A 150 -42.22 -24.91 5.06
N PRO A 151 -43.52 -24.53 5.07
CA PRO A 151 -44.47 -25.11 6.01
C PRO A 151 -44.46 -26.62 5.78
N ALA A 152 -44.62 -27.39 6.86
CA ALA A 152 -44.83 -28.83 6.80
C ALA A 152 -46.14 -29.10 6.05
N ALA A 153 -46.09 -29.01 4.72
CA ALA A 153 -47.18 -29.35 3.84
C ALA A 153 -47.33 -30.87 3.89
N SER A 154 -48.27 -31.27 4.75
CA SER A 154 -49.13 -32.45 4.59
C SER A 154 -48.41 -33.80 4.55
N GLY A 155 -47.86 -34.18 5.71
CA GLY A 155 -47.92 -35.57 6.15
C GLY A 155 -49.35 -35.95 6.55
N THR A 156 -50.29 -35.96 5.61
CA THR A 156 -51.57 -36.68 5.80
C THR A 156 -52.13 -37.13 4.45
N ALA A 157 -52.43 -38.43 4.37
CA ALA A 157 -53.22 -39.16 3.37
C ALA A 157 -52.50 -39.65 2.10
N GLY A 158 -52.09 -40.92 2.13
CA GLY A 158 -51.67 -41.69 0.96
C GLY A 158 -51.21 -43.12 1.28
N GLY A 159 -51.92 -43.82 2.16
CA GLY A 159 -51.71 -45.27 2.31
C GLY A 159 -52.24 -46.00 1.09
N ALA A 160 -51.40 -46.84 0.49
CA ALA A 160 -51.70 -48.17 -0.06
C ALA A 160 -50.65 -48.57 -1.10
N ALA A 161 -49.75 -49.49 -0.73
CA ALA A 161 -49.54 -50.75 -1.44
C ALA A 161 -48.20 -51.36 -1.01
N SER A 162 -48.32 -52.42 -0.20
CA SER A 162 -47.31 -53.45 -0.07
C SER A 162 -46.86 -53.93 -1.45
N ALA A 163 -45.55 -53.96 -1.68
CA ALA A 163 -44.91 -54.92 -2.55
C ALA A 163 -43.54 -55.25 -1.97
N GLU A 164 -43.61 -56.20 -1.03
CA GLU A 164 -42.51 -56.99 -0.52
C GLU A 164 -41.81 -57.70 -1.70
N ALA A 165 -40.53 -57.45 -1.90
CA ALA A 165 -39.66 -58.27 -2.73
C ALA A 165 -38.22 -58.29 -2.16
N PRO A 166 -37.51 -59.41 -2.33
CA PRO A 166 -36.70 -59.95 -1.25
C PRO A 166 -35.23 -59.55 -1.29
N ASN A 167 -34.70 -59.44 -0.08
CA ASN A 167 -33.29 -59.45 0.28
C ASN A 167 -32.51 -60.54 -0.47
N ARG A 168 -31.66 -60.14 -1.43
CA ARG A 168 -30.63 -61.01 -2.00
C ARG A 168 -29.26 -60.56 -1.50
N ASN A 169 -28.95 -61.11 -0.33
CA ASN A 169 -27.64 -61.22 0.25
C ASN A 169 -26.77 -62.15 -0.63
N LEU A 170 -25.74 -61.60 -1.28
CA LEU A 170 -24.57 -62.30 -1.84
C LEU A 170 -23.45 -61.24 -1.75
N ALA A 171 -22.53 -61.23 -0.79
CA ALA A 171 -21.52 -62.24 -0.45
C ALA A 171 -20.73 -62.72 -1.68
N ASN A 172 -19.40 -62.55 -1.59
CA ASN A 172 -18.30 -62.99 -2.48
C ASN A 172 -17.97 -61.96 -3.60
N GLU A 173 -16.72 -61.60 -3.92
CA GLU A 173 -15.36 -62.20 -3.83
C GLU A 173 -14.36 -61.02 -3.71
N VAL A 174 -13.35 -60.97 -2.83
CA VAL A 174 -12.04 -61.66 -2.85
C VAL A 174 -11.42 -61.75 -4.25
N GLU A 175 -10.65 -60.74 -4.64
CA GLU A 175 -9.21 -60.84 -4.99
C GLU A 175 -8.55 -59.45 -5.07
#